data_AF-A0A9P4HIR3-F1
#
_entry.id   AF-A0A9P4HIR3-F1
#
_cell.length_a   1.000
_cell.length_b   1.000
_cell.length_c   1.000
_cell.angle_alpha   90.00
_cell.angle_beta   90.00
_cell.angle_gamma   90.00
#
_symmetry.space_group_name_H-M   'P 1'
#
loop_
_entity.id
_entity.type
_entity.pdbx_description
1 polymer ?
#
loop_
_entity_poly.entity_id
_entity_poly.type
_entity_poly.pdbx_seq_one_letter_code
_entity_poly.pdbx_strand_id
1 'polypeptide(L)'
;LYEHYDHVNIRLSVPDYAMKKFIAWSLEREHGDLGLGSAARKPPPSPLGRSLTTGTATRSIEKHADDILEFSYGHIGIAKARLDMLHEMESLEKLEMRRDQLPANIIMIFDGGLRRIEAQYISHRDIALAAMAASAEFDDGISIPDLRAKLEDLGLIAIRSGEEILEPTRGFLVATIRDNPQRLTVFNQNLIYYVEQKYRRAIHRASIQLNAPKARFEPQNIAEAPTAVTPHKISRSVTGLPQVPEHTHQAYIIRKGTRAWA
;
A
#
# COMPACT_ATOMS: atom_id res chain seq x y z
N LEU A 1 -10.34 9.19 40.90
CA LEU A 1 -10.43 8.75 39.49
C LEU A 1 -9.30 7.76 39.25
N TYR A 2 -9.61 6.46 39.36
CA TYR A 2 -8.69 5.38 39.00
C TYR A 2 -9.24 4.80 37.71
N GLU A 3 -8.66 5.18 36.56
CA GLU A 3 -8.90 4.44 35.33
C GLU A 3 -8.09 3.13 35.41
N HIS A 4 -8.78 1.99 35.37
CA HIS A 4 -8.12 0.71 35.13
C HIS A 4 -7.71 0.67 33.65
N TYR A 5 -6.44 0.91 33.37
CA TYR A 5 -5.89 0.64 32.06
C TYR A 5 -5.71 -0.88 31.90
N ASP A 6 -6.52 -1.50 31.05
CA ASP A 6 -6.42 -2.94 30.74
C ASP A 6 -5.10 -3.32 30.03
N HIS A 7 -4.37 -2.34 29.49
CA HIS A 7 -3.07 -2.51 28.86
C HIS A 7 -2.28 -1.20 28.83
N VAL A 8 -0.95 -1.29 28.99
CA VAL A 8 -0.01 -0.16 28.85
C VAL A 8 0.80 -0.35 27.57
N ASN A 9 0.64 0.56 26.61
CA ASN A 9 1.44 0.56 25.39
C ASN A 9 2.80 1.21 25.67
N ILE A 10 3.82 0.39 25.94
CA ILE A 10 5.19 0.87 26.12
C ILE A 10 5.87 0.94 24.75
N ARG A 11 6.17 2.16 24.27
CA ARG A 11 6.95 2.36 23.05
C ARG A 11 8.43 2.18 23.37
N LEU A 12 8.96 0.98 23.11
CA LEU A 12 10.38 0.71 23.18
C LEU A 12 11.04 1.13 21.87
N SER A 13 11.87 2.18 21.93
CA SER A 13 12.69 2.64 20.80
C SER A 13 14.16 2.41 21.14
N VAL A 14 14.89 1.77 20.24
CA VAL A 14 16.34 1.61 20.36
C VAL A 14 17.00 2.91 19.91
N PRO A 15 17.89 3.51 20.73
CA PRO A 15 18.62 4.72 20.33
C PRO A 15 19.43 4.50 19.05
N ASP A 16 19.46 5.51 18.17
CA ASP A 16 20.10 5.44 16.85
C ASP A 16 21.54 4.94 16.92
N TYR A 17 22.32 5.38 17.89
CA TYR A 17 23.70 4.92 18.08
C TYR A 17 23.80 3.41 18.31
N ALA A 18 22.92 2.86 19.15
CA ALA A 18 22.89 1.43 19.41
C ALA A 18 22.38 0.66 18.18
N MET A 19 21.40 1.22 17.46
CA MET A 19 20.89 0.64 16.22
C MET A 19 21.96 0.62 15.12
N LYS A 20 22.71 1.71 14.91
CA LYS A 20 23.84 1.77 13.97
C LYS A 20 24.88 0.71 14.27
N LYS A 21 25.24 0.54 15.55
CA LYS A 21 26.16 -0.53 15.98
C LYS A 21 25.63 -1.93 15.66
N PHE A 22 24.35 -2.16 15.91
CA PHE A 22 23.71 -3.44 15.60
C PHE A 22 23.72 -3.74 14.10
N ILE A 23 23.35 -2.74 13.27
CA ILE A 23 23.37 -2.84 11.80
C ILE A 23 24.79 -3.14 11.30
N ALA A 24 25.78 -2.35 11.72
CA ALA A 24 27.18 -2.55 11.35
C ALA A 24 27.70 -3.93 11.75
N TRP A 25 27.40 -4.35 12.99
CA TRP A 25 27.77 -5.68 13.49
C TRP A 25 27.12 -6.80 12.67
N SER A 26 25.84 -6.66 12.31
CA SER A 26 25.13 -7.68 11.53
C SER A 26 25.71 -7.81 10.13
N LEU A 27 25.91 -6.68 9.43
CA LEU A 27 26.43 -6.65 8.07
C LEU A 27 27.84 -7.22 7.98
N GLU A 28 28.75 -6.79 8.88
CA GLU A 28 30.14 -7.27 8.85
C GLU A 28 30.30 -8.71 9.33
N ARG A 29 29.38 -9.20 10.18
CA ARG A 29 29.36 -10.61 10.59
C ARG A 29 28.99 -11.54 9.42
N GLU A 30 28.16 -11.09 8.49
CA GLU A 30 27.68 -11.90 7.37
C GLU A 30 28.54 -11.73 6.11
N HIS A 31 28.96 -10.50 5.80
CA HIS A 31 29.57 -10.17 4.51
C HIS A 31 31.06 -9.82 4.59
N GLY A 32 31.68 -9.98 5.76
CA GLY A 32 33.10 -9.70 5.96
C GLY A 32 33.36 -8.24 6.30
N ASP A 33 34.61 -7.81 6.16
CA ASP A 33 34.97 -6.42 6.46
C ASP A 33 34.44 -5.46 5.40
N LEU A 34 33.47 -4.64 5.80
CA LEU A 34 32.84 -3.61 4.96
C LEU A 34 33.32 -2.20 5.32
N GLY A 35 34.20 -2.05 6.31
CA GLY A 35 34.66 -0.74 6.77
C GLY A 35 33.70 0.01 7.69
N LEU A 36 32.68 -0.68 8.23
CA LEU A 36 31.69 -0.09 9.16
C LEU A 36 32.18 -0.04 10.61
N GLY A 37 33.35 -0.64 10.89
CA GLY A 37 34.03 -0.51 12.18
C GLY A 37 33.35 -1.27 13.32
N SER A 38 32.68 -2.39 13.03
CA SER A 38 32.04 -3.20 14.07
C SER A 38 33.04 -4.13 14.78
N ALA A 39 32.66 -4.57 15.97
CA ALA A 39 33.39 -5.57 16.75
C ALA A 39 33.01 -7.03 16.38
N ALA A 40 32.36 -7.26 15.24
CA ALA A 40 31.97 -8.60 14.81
C ALA A 40 33.19 -9.46 14.47
N ARG A 41 33.07 -10.78 14.61
CA ARG A 41 34.02 -11.73 14.01
C ARG A 41 33.74 -11.76 12.50
N LYS A 42 34.56 -11.07 11.73
CA LYS A 42 34.37 -10.87 10.29
C LYS A 42 34.81 -12.12 9.49
N PRO A 43 33.93 -12.73 8.69
CA PRO A 43 34.32 -13.80 7.77
C PRO A 43 35.08 -13.24 6.55
N PRO A 44 35.63 -14.10 5.68
CA PRO A 44 36.04 -13.68 4.34
C PRO A 44 34.87 -13.01 3.59
N PRO A 45 35.14 -12.00 2.73
CA PRO A 45 34.09 -11.22 2.13
C PRO A 45 33.22 -12.07 1.19
N SER A 46 31.91 -11.99 1.40
CA SER A 46 30.88 -12.63 0.57
C SER A 46 30.89 -12.03 -0.85
N PRO A 47 30.22 -12.64 -1.84
CA PRO A 47 30.08 -12.03 -3.17
C PRO A 47 29.54 -10.59 -3.11
N LEU A 48 28.50 -10.36 -2.30
CA LEU A 48 27.94 -9.04 -2.07
C LEU A 48 28.95 -8.11 -1.36
N GLY A 49 29.64 -8.60 -0.32
CA GLY A 49 30.65 -7.83 0.41
C GLY A 49 31.83 -7.39 -0.46
N ARG A 50 32.26 -8.24 -1.41
CA ARG A 50 33.24 -7.87 -2.44
C ARG A 50 32.70 -6.77 -3.33
N SER A 51 31.48 -6.92 -3.86
CA SER A 51 30.89 -5.91 -4.74
C SER A 51 30.69 -4.54 -4.06
N LEU A 52 30.39 -4.54 -2.76
CA LEU A 52 30.25 -3.32 -1.96
C LEU A 52 31.61 -2.64 -1.70
N THR A 53 32.68 -3.42 -1.52
CA THR A 53 34.02 -2.89 -1.24
C THR A 53 34.79 -2.49 -2.50
N THR A 54 34.51 -3.11 -3.66
CA THR A 54 35.19 -2.80 -4.94
C THR A 54 34.76 -1.49 -5.60
N GLY A 55 33.88 -0.70 -4.97
CA GLY A 55 33.43 0.58 -5.51
C GLY A 55 32.57 0.48 -6.78
N THR A 56 32.16 -0.74 -7.15
CA THR A 56 31.23 -1.02 -8.27
C THR A 56 29.77 -0.71 -7.93
N ALA A 57 29.48 -0.42 -6.67
CA ALA A 57 28.15 -0.07 -6.21
C ALA A 57 27.83 1.39 -6.48
N THR A 58 26.61 1.65 -6.96
CA THR A 58 26.05 2.99 -7.15
C THR A 58 25.95 3.77 -5.83
N ARG A 59 25.93 3.05 -4.70
CA ARG A 59 25.82 3.59 -3.34
C ARG A 59 26.83 2.91 -2.43
N SER A 60 27.31 3.65 -1.44
CA SER A 60 28.21 3.10 -0.44
C SER A 60 27.44 2.23 0.57
N ILE A 61 28.15 1.33 1.25
CA ILE A 61 27.56 0.47 2.27
C ILE A 61 27.01 1.27 3.46
N GLU A 62 27.62 2.40 3.77
CA GLU A 62 27.15 3.33 4.80
C GLU A 62 25.75 3.84 4.45
N LYS A 63 25.50 4.15 3.17
CA LYS A 63 24.18 4.59 2.73
C LYS A 63 23.12 3.49 2.89
N HIS A 64 23.46 2.23 2.60
CA HIS A 64 22.54 1.12 2.87
C HIS A 64 22.29 0.92 4.37
N ALA A 65 23.32 1.09 5.20
CA ALA A 65 23.17 1.02 6.65
C ALA A 65 22.31 2.16 7.20
N ASP A 66 22.46 3.38 6.68
CA ASP A 66 21.65 4.54 7.03
C ASP A 66 20.19 4.37 6.54
N ASP A 67 19.96 3.87 5.32
CA ASP A 67 18.61 3.54 4.82
C ASP A 67 17.92 2.52 5.77
N ILE A 68 18.62 1.47 6.22
CA ILE A 68 18.07 0.49 7.18
C ILE A 68 17.75 1.14 8.53
N LEU A 69 18.62 2.03 9.02
CA LEU A 69 18.40 2.75 10.26
C LEU A 69 17.12 3.60 10.17
N GLU A 70 17.03 4.43 9.13
CA GLU A 70 15.90 5.32 8.90
C GLU A 70 14.60 4.54 8.83
N PHE A 71 14.55 3.48 8.01
CA PHE A 71 13.33 2.68 7.86
C PHE A 71 13.02 1.74 9.02
N SER A 72 13.94 1.58 9.99
CA SER A 72 13.69 0.79 11.19
C SER A 72 12.81 1.54 12.20
N TYR A 73 12.77 2.88 12.15
CA TYR A 73 12.06 3.74 13.10
C TYR A 73 12.30 3.36 14.58
N GLY A 74 13.55 3.01 14.90
CA GLY A 74 13.96 2.60 16.25
C GLY A 74 13.51 1.18 16.66
N HIS A 75 12.86 0.42 15.77
CA HIS A 75 12.40 -0.93 16.05
C HIS A 75 13.39 -1.98 15.55
N ILE A 76 14.09 -2.64 16.48
CA ILE A 76 15.13 -3.64 16.16
C ILE A 76 14.60 -4.81 15.32
N GLY A 77 13.35 -5.21 15.53
CA GLY A 77 12.72 -6.26 14.72
C GLY A 77 12.56 -5.87 13.25
N ILE A 78 12.34 -4.58 12.95
CA ILE A 78 12.23 -4.08 11.57
C ILE A 78 13.63 -3.97 10.97
N ALA A 79 14.60 -3.45 11.73
CA ALA A 79 15.99 -3.43 11.31
C ALA A 79 16.49 -4.83 10.95
N LYS A 80 16.24 -5.83 11.82
CA LYS A 80 16.59 -7.23 11.56
C LYS A 80 15.89 -7.76 10.31
N ALA A 81 14.60 -7.49 10.12
CA ALA A 81 13.87 -7.94 8.93
C ALA A 81 14.48 -7.41 7.62
N ARG A 82 14.90 -6.14 7.61
CA ARG A 82 15.56 -5.52 6.47
C ARG A 82 16.98 -6.07 6.26
N LEU A 83 17.71 -6.34 7.34
CA LEU A 83 19.02 -7.00 7.29
C LEU A 83 18.91 -8.43 6.73
N ASP A 84 17.92 -9.20 7.17
CA ASP A 84 17.68 -10.56 6.67
C ASP A 84 17.45 -10.54 5.14
N MET A 85 16.64 -9.59 4.64
CA MET A 85 16.48 -9.40 3.19
C MET A 85 17.80 -9.09 2.49
N LEU A 86 18.66 -8.25 3.07
CA LEU A 86 19.95 -7.89 2.49
C LEU A 86 20.89 -9.09 2.48
N HIS A 87 20.92 -9.89 3.55
CA HIS A 87 21.77 -11.07 3.64
C HIS A 87 21.42 -12.13 2.59
N GLU A 88 20.15 -12.22 2.19
CA GLU A 88 19.69 -13.09 1.10
C GLU A 88 20.10 -12.59 -0.30
N MET A 89 20.61 -11.37 -0.43
CA MET A 89 21.01 -10.82 -1.73
C MET A 89 22.39 -11.32 -2.16
N GLU A 90 22.46 -11.86 -3.37
CA GLU A 90 23.72 -12.33 -3.97
C GLU A 90 24.44 -11.24 -4.77
N SER A 91 23.73 -10.15 -5.14
CA SER A 91 24.27 -9.08 -5.99
C SER A 91 23.69 -7.70 -5.63
N LEU A 92 24.44 -6.66 -5.99
CA LEU A 92 24.04 -5.26 -5.82
C LEU A 92 22.79 -4.91 -6.62
N GLU A 93 22.64 -5.47 -7.82
CA GLU A 93 21.47 -5.23 -8.66
C GLU A 93 20.18 -5.69 -7.96
N LYS A 94 20.19 -6.89 -7.37
CA LYS A 94 19.06 -7.42 -6.61
C LYS A 94 18.75 -6.56 -5.38
N LEU A 95 19.78 -6.01 -4.73
CA LEU A 95 19.64 -5.11 -3.58
C LEU A 95 18.93 -3.81 -3.97
N GLU A 96 19.35 -3.16 -5.06
CA GLU A 96 18.74 -1.92 -5.54
C GLU A 96 17.29 -2.13 -6.01
N MET A 97 17.00 -3.24 -6.71
CA MET A 97 15.64 -3.57 -7.17
C MET A 97 14.63 -3.74 -6.04
N ARG A 98 15.08 -4.09 -4.82
CA ARG A 98 14.22 -4.38 -3.66
C ARG A 98 14.29 -3.33 -2.57
N ARG A 99 14.93 -2.19 -2.83
CA ARG A 99 15.15 -1.14 -1.83
C ARG A 99 13.85 -0.65 -1.17
N ASP A 100 12.85 -0.35 -1.99
CA ASP A 100 11.57 0.20 -1.53
C ASP A 100 10.57 -0.91 -1.14
N GLN A 101 10.98 -2.18 -1.24
CA GLN A 101 10.14 -3.32 -0.89
C GLN A 101 10.14 -3.52 0.62
N LEU A 102 8.94 -3.68 1.19
CA LEU A 102 8.81 -4.07 2.60
C LEU A 102 9.20 -5.54 2.81
N PRO A 103 9.86 -5.87 3.93
CA PRO A 103 10.09 -7.26 4.31
C PRO A 103 8.79 -8.06 4.46
N ALA A 104 8.83 -9.33 4.05
CA ALA A 104 7.65 -10.21 4.02
C ALA A 104 6.97 -10.39 5.39
N ASN A 105 7.76 -10.41 6.46
CA ASN A 105 7.23 -10.46 7.83
C ASN A 105 6.50 -9.18 8.23
N ILE A 106 6.96 -8.00 7.81
CA ILE A 106 6.28 -6.72 8.05
C ILE A 106 4.96 -6.68 7.28
N ILE A 107 4.97 -7.12 6.02
CA ILE A 107 3.75 -7.29 5.21
C ILE A 107 2.77 -8.22 5.92
N MET A 108 3.23 -9.36 6.44
CA MET A 108 2.39 -10.33 7.15
C MET A 108 1.77 -9.75 8.44
N ILE A 109 2.51 -8.92 9.18
CA ILE A 109 1.99 -8.24 10.38
C ILE A 109 0.85 -7.28 9.99
N PHE A 110 1.06 -6.47 8.96
CA PHE A 110 0.02 -5.55 8.48
C PHE A 110 -1.19 -6.32 7.93
N ASP A 111 -0.98 -7.36 7.12
CA ASP A 111 -2.05 -8.24 6.64
C ASP A 111 -2.87 -8.83 7.80
N GLY A 112 -2.20 -9.30 8.85
CA GLY A 112 -2.86 -9.85 10.03
C GLY A 112 -3.74 -8.82 10.75
N GLY A 113 -3.27 -7.58 10.84
CA GLY A 113 -4.05 -6.47 11.40
C GLY A 113 -5.21 -6.04 10.50
N LEU A 114 -4.98 -5.94 9.19
CA LEU A 114 -6.00 -5.57 8.21
C LEU A 114 -7.13 -6.60 8.13
N ARG A 115 -6.84 -7.91 8.22
CA ARG A 115 -7.89 -8.93 8.29
C ARG A 115 -8.86 -8.70 9.44
N ARG A 116 -8.36 -8.20 10.58
CA ARG A 116 -9.22 -7.82 11.72
C ARG A 116 -10.07 -6.59 11.41
N ILE A 117 -9.60 -5.67 10.58
CA ILE A 117 -10.38 -4.51 10.11
C ILE A 117 -11.45 -4.96 9.11
N GLU A 118 -11.09 -5.82 8.16
CA GLU A 118 -12.01 -6.36 7.15
C GLU A 118 -13.14 -7.20 7.75
N ALA A 119 -12.91 -7.83 8.91
CA ALA A 119 -13.91 -8.60 9.64
C ALA A 119 -14.91 -7.73 10.45
N GLN A 120 -14.72 -6.41 10.51
CA GLN A 120 -15.67 -5.51 11.18
C GLN A 120 -16.95 -5.32 10.34
N TYR A 121 -17.95 -4.67 10.95
CA TYR A 121 -19.13 -4.20 10.22
C TYR A 121 -18.73 -3.33 9.01
N ILE A 122 -19.52 -3.40 7.94
CA ILE A 122 -19.22 -2.75 6.66
C ILE A 122 -18.92 -1.25 6.85
N SER A 123 -19.71 -0.54 7.65
CA SER A 123 -19.50 0.89 7.95
C SER A 123 -18.13 1.15 8.58
N HIS A 124 -17.76 0.39 9.62
CA HIS A 124 -16.48 0.56 10.32
C HIS A 124 -15.30 0.17 9.43
N ARG A 125 -15.42 -0.93 8.70
CA ARG A 125 -14.40 -1.36 7.74
C ARG A 125 -14.13 -0.28 6.70
N ASP A 126 -15.17 0.25 6.08
CA ASP A 126 -15.04 1.20 4.97
C ASP A 126 -14.46 2.54 5.47
N ILE A 127 -14.90 3.01 6.66
CA ILE A 127 -14.29 4.17 7.35
C ILE A 127 -12.80 3.92 7.62
N ALA A 128 -12.45 2.77 8.22
CA ALA A 128 -11.07 2.45 8.57
C ALA A 128 -10.16 2.40 7.34
N LEU A 129 -10.58 1.70 6.29
CA LEU A 129 -9.78 1.55 5.07
C LEU A 129 -9.60 2.90 4.35
N ALA A 130 -10.64 3.73 4.27
CA ALA A 130 -10.55 5.06 3.69
C ALA A 130 -9.68 6.00 4.54
N ALA A 131 -9.84 5.97 5.87
CA ALA A 131 -9.00 6.76 6.76
C ALA A 131 -7.52 6.38 6.68
N MET A 132 -7.21 5.08 6.63
CA MET A 132 -5.84 4.59 6.45
C MET A 132 -5.26 5.00 5.09
N ALA A 133 -6.05 4.88 4.02
CA ALA A 133 -5.63 5.31 2.68
C ALA A 133 -5.33 6.82 2.62
N ALA A 134 -6.20 7.65 3.19
CA ALA A 134 -6.05 9.10 3.20
C ALA A 134 -4.90 9.57 4.10
N SER A 135 -4.71 8.93 5.26
CA SER A 135 -3.64 9.30 6.19
C SER A 135 -2.26 8.90 5.67
N ALA A 136 -2.18 7.82 4.88
CA ALA A 136 -0.93 7.37 4.27
C ALA A 136 -0.52 8.18 3.03
N GLU A 137 -1.35 9.12 2.56
CA GLU A 137 -1.04 10.03 1.45
C GLU A 137 -0.04 11.13 1.85
N PHE A 138 0.10 11.37 3.16
CA PHE A 138 0.91 12.45 3.71
C PHE A 138 1.79 11.93 4.85
N ASP A 139 3.07 12.28 4.87
CA ASP A 139 4.01 11.84 5.93
C ASP A 139 3.57 12.31 7.33
N ASP A 140 3.01 13.52 7.42
CA ASP A 140 2.47 14.10 8.66
C ASP A 140 0.99 13.74 8.89
N GLY A 141 0.45 12.78 8.14
CA GLY A 141 -0.96 12.40 8.19
C GLY A 141 -1.90 13.46 7.62
N ILE A 142 -3.19 13.36 7.94
CA ILE A 142 -4.25 14.26 7.44
C ILE A 142 -4.98 14.94 8.61
N SER A 143 -5.41 16.19 8.44
CA SER A 143 -6.21 16.86 9.47
C SER A 143 -7.57 16.16 9.64
N ILE A 144 -8.07 16.08 10.87
CA ILE A 144 -9.40 15.48 11.13
C ILE A 144 -10.50 16.16 10.30
N PRO A 145 -10.57 17.51 10.19
CA PRO A 145 -11.56 18.17 9.35
C PRO A 145 -11.47 17.78 7.86
N ASP A 146 -10.27 17.75 7.28
CA ASP A 146 -10.10 17.41 5.86
C ASP A 146 -10.45 15.95 5.60
N LEU A 147 -10.07 15.07 6.52
CA LEU A 147 -10.42 13.66 6.43
C LEU A 147 -11.92 13.44 6.49
N ARG A 148 -12.62 14.13 7.40
CA ARG A 148 -14.08 14.06 7.49
C ARG A 148 -14.73 14.50 6.18
N ALA A 149 -14.29 15.61 5.59
CA ALA A 149 -14.80 16.06 4.29
C ALA A 149 -14.60 14.99 3.20
N LYS A 150 -13.42 14.36 3.14
CA LYS A 150 -13.16 13.25 2.19
C LYS A 150 -14.07 12.03 2.44
N LEU A 151 -14.36 11.69 3.69
CA LEU A 151 -15.23 10.56 4.03
C LEU A 151 -16.72 10.86 3.78
N GLU A 152 -17.16 12.09 4.05
CA GLU A 152 -18.52 12.57 3.75
C GLU A 152 -18.77 12.55 2.23
N ASP A 153 -17.79 12.93 1.43
CA ASP A 153 -17.84 12.84 -0.05
C ASP A 153 -18.06 11.42 -0.56
N LEU A 154 -17.64 10.40 0.21
CA LEU A 154 -17.88 8.98 -0.10
C LEU A 154 -19.25 8.48 0.37
N GLY A 155 -20.06 9.32 0.99
CA GLY A 155 -21.36 8.94 1.57
C GLY A 155 -21.24 8.26 2.93
N LEU A 156 -20.10 8.39 3.63
CA LEU A 156 -19.91 7.87 4.99
C LEU A 156 -20.44 8.89 6.02
N ILE A 157 -21.76 9.16 5.96
CA ILE A 157 -22.46 10.35 6.48
C ILE A 157 -22.52 10.48 8.03
N ALA A 158 -21.94 9.55 8.79
CA ALA A 158 -22.18 9.46 10.23
C ALA A 158 -21.08 10.02 11.14
N ILE A 159 -19.98 10.57 10.61
CA ILE A 159 -18.77 10.84 11.40
C ILE A 159 -18.85 12.18 12.14
N ARG A 160 -19.02 12.15 13.45
CA ARG A 160 -19.16 13.32 14.33
C ARG A 160 -17.83 13.76 14.94
N SER A 161 -16.91 12.82 15.18
CA SER A 161 -15.63 13.07 15.85
C SER A 161 -14.48 12.29 15.21
N GLY A 162 -13.24 12.68 15.53
CA GLY A 162 -12.06 11.90 15.13
C GLY A 162 -11.96 10.53 15.80
N GLU A 163 -12.59 10.35 16.97
CA GLU A 163 -12.62 9.07 17.68
C GLU A 163 -13.41 8.02 16.90
N GLU A 164 -14.52 8.40 16.27
CA GLU A 164 -15.31 7.54 15.39
C GLU A 164 -14.54 7.10 14.13
N ILE A 165 -13.44 7.79 13.80
CA ILE A 165 -12.49 7.37 12.76
C ILE A 165 -11.41 6.46 13.34
N LEU A 166 -10.86 6.82 14.51
CA LEU A 166 -9.76 6.10 15.14
C LEU A 166 -10.14 4.70 15.61
N GLU A 167 -11.29 4.54 16.26
CA GLU A 167 -11.72 3.26 16.83
C GLU A 167 -11.79 2.15 15.76
N PRO A 168 -12.44 2.36 14.58
CA PRO A 168 -12.41 1.38 13.50
C PRO A 168 -11.01 1.03 12.98
N THR A 169 -10.05 1.94 13.08
CA THR A 169 -8.67 1.70 12.58
C THR A 169 -7.85 0.78 13.49
N ARG A 170 -8.33 0.44 14.69
CA ARG A 170 -7.70 -0.51 15.62
C ARG A 170 -6.21 -0.23 15.88
N GLY A 171 -5.85 1.04 16.02
CA GLY A 171 -4.49 1.48 16.36
C GLY A 171 -3.53 1.56 15.17
N PHE A 172 -4.01 1.43 13.93
CA PHE A 172 -3.20 1.75 12.76
C PHE A 172 -3.01 3.25 12.56
N LEU A 173 -3.95 4.05 13.05
CA LEU A 173 -3.87 5.51 13.09
C LEU A 173 -3.79 5.98 14.54
N VAL A 174 -3.12 7.12 14.72
CA VAL A 174 -3.03 7.84 16.00
C VAL A 174 -3.26 9.32 15.76
N ALA A 175 -3.90 9.98 16.73
CA ALA A 175 -4.07 11.42 16.67
C ALA A 175 -2.86 12.15 17.24
N THR A 176 -2.48 13.26 16.61
CA THR A 176 -1.45 14.15 17.12
C THR A 176 -1.98 14.96 18.30
N ILE A 177 -1.14 15.23 19.31
CA ILE A 177 -1.59 15.90 20.54
C ILE A 177 -1.40 17.42 20.46
N ARG A 178 -0.44 17.88 19.65
CA ARG A 178 0.01 19.27 19.64
C ARG A 178 -0.45 20.07 18.43
N ASP A 179 -1.03 19.42 17.42
CA ASP A 179 -1.47 20.10 16.21
C ASP A 179 -2.85 20.70 16.37
N ASN A 180 -3.07 21.85 15.72
CA ASN A 180 -4.37 22.50 15.63
C ASN A 180 -4.61 23.00 14.19
N PRO A 181 -5.52 22.39 13.40
CA PRO A 181 -6.39 21.27 13.78
C PRO A 181 -5.61 19.97 14.02
N GLN A 182 -6.13 19.14 14.93
CA GLN A 182 -5.58 17.82 15.23
C GLN A 182 -5.55 16.94 13.97
N ARG A 183 -4.48 16.16 13.82
CA ARG A 183 -4.23 15.30 12.65
C ARG A 183 -4.28 13.83 13.03
N LEU A 184 -4.68 12.99 12.08
CA LEU A 184 -4.50 11.54 12.15
C LEU A 184 -3.31 11.13 11.32
N THR A 185 -2.33 10.52 11.96
CA THR A 185 -1.12 9.98 11.32
C THR A 185 -1.06 8.48 11.50
N VAL A 186 -0.25 7.82 10.67
CA VAL A 186 -0.01 6.38 10.78
C VAL A 186 0.77 6.07 12.06
N PHE A 187 0.42 4.99 12.75
CA PHE A 187 1.15 4.57 13.95
C PHE A 187 2.60 4.17 13.64
N ASN A 188 2.83 3.58 12.46
CA ASN A 188 4.16 3.18 11.99
C ASN A 188 4.33 3.63 10.55
N GLN A 189 5.42 4.37 10.25
CA GLN A 189 5.67 4.90 8.92
C GLN A 189 5.89 3.80 7.85
N ASN A 190 6.22 2.56 8.22
CA ASN A 190 6.21 1.45 7.26
C ASN A 190 4.80 1.17 6.69
N LEU A 191 3.74 1.65 7.34
CA LEU A 191 2.39 1.59 6.78
C LEU A 191 2.25 2.45 5.53
N ILE A 192 2.95 3.59 5.42
CA ILE A 192 2.93 4.45 4.22
C ILE A 192 3.41 3.64 3.02
N TYR A 193 4.61 3.05 3.11
CA TYR A 193 5.14 2.14 2.09
C TYR A 193 4.21 0.97 1.82
N TYR A 194 3.54 0.44 2.85
CA TYR A 194 2.60 -0.66 2.67
C TYR A 194 1.41 -0.26 1.78
N VAL A 195 0.91 0.96 1.95
CA VAL A 195 -0.19 1.52 1.15
C VAL A 195 0.27 1.92 -0.24
N GLU A 196 1.40 2.64 -0.37
CA GLU A 196 1.95 3.11 -1.63
C GLU A 196 2.29 1.97 -2.60
N GLN A 197 2.89 0.90 -2.08
CA GLN A 197 3.25 -0.30 -2.86
C GLN A 197 2.06 -1.23 -3.11
N LYS A 198 0.84 -0.83 -2.68
CA LYS A 198 -0.43 -1.50 -2.98
C LYS A 198 -0.47 -2.97 -2.55
N TYR A 199 0.19 -3.32 -1.44
CA TYR A 199 0.22 -4.70 -0.93
C TYR A 199 -1.18 -5.24 -0.62
N ARG A 200 -2.14 -4.37 -0.24
CA ARG A 200 -3.55 -4.75 -0.06
C ARG A 200 -4.46 -4.07 -1.05
N ARG A 201 -5.22 -4.89 -1.77
CA ARG A 201 -6.25 -4.43 -2.71
C ARG A 201 -7.37 -3.62 -2.05
N ALA A 202 -7.72 -3.91 -0.79
CA ALA A 202 -8.79 -3.22 -0.07
C ALA A 202 -8.47 -1.74 0.18
N ILE A 203 -7.29 -1.45 0.75
CA ILE A 203 -6.84 -0.07 0.94
C ILE A 203 -6.64 0.63 -0.40
N HIS A 204 -6.08 -0.08 -1.39
CA HIS A 204 -5.89 0.52 -2.72
C HIS A 204 -7.22 0.93 -3.38
N ARG A 205 -8.28 0.12 -3.25
CA ARG A 205 -9.62 0.48 -3.72
C ARG A 205 -10.16 1.71 -3.00
N ALA A 206 -10.00 1.79 -1.67
CA ALA A 206 -10.40 2.95 -0.90
C ALA A 206 -9.64 4.22 -1.33
N SER A 207 -8.33 4.12 -1.57
CA SER A 207 -7.51 5.22 -2.11
C SER A 207 -8.02 5.72 -3.47
N ILE A 208 -8.39 4.82 -4.38
CA ILE A 208 -8.97 5.20 -5.68
C ILE A 208 -10.31 5.92 -5.50
N GLN A 209 -11.16 5.44 -4.59
CA GLN A 209 -12.47 6.05 -4.34
C GLN A 209 -12.33 7.47 -3.77
N LEU A 210 -11.40 7.67 -2.84
CA LEU A 210 -11.11 8.99 -2.24
C LEU A 210 -10.65 10.02 -3.28
N ASN A 211 -9.91 9.57 -4.29
CA ASN A 211 -9.32 10.41 -5.32
C ASN A 211 -10.11 10.37 -6.64
N ALA A 212 -11.30 9.76 -6.65
CA ALA A 212 -12.11 9.68 -7.85
C ALA A 212 -12.53 11.10 -8.27
N PRO A 213 -12.30 11.50 -9.55
CA PRO A 213 -12.74 12.80 -10.01
C PRO A 213 -14.25 12.88 -9.87
N LYS A 214 -14.74 13.87 -9.10
CA LYS A 214 -16.18 14.14 -9.00
C LYS A 214 -16.69 14.42 -10.41
N ALA A 215 -17.57 13.57 -10.91
CA ALA A 215 -18.23 13.79 -12.19
C ALA A 215 -19.06 15.08 -12.08
N ARG A 216 -18.51 16.19 -12.59
CA ARG A 216 -19.27 17.43 -12.76
C ARG A 216 -20.17 17.25 -13.96
N PHE A 217 -21.39 16.79 -13.71
CA PHE A 217 -22.48 16.98 -14.65
C PHE A 217 -22.94 18.44 -14.56
N GLU A 218 -22.12 19.36 -15.08
CA GLU A 218 -22.62 20.71 -15.31
C GLU A 218 -23.74 20.59 -16.35
N PRO A 219 -24.96 21.07 -16.06
CA PRO A 219 -26.01 21.10 -17.06
C PRO A 219 -25.53 22.00 -18.19
N GLN A 220 -25.15 21.39 -19.32
CA GLN A 220 -25.00 22.14 -20.55
C GLN A 220 -26.37 22.72 -20.87
N ASN A 221 -26.51 24.04 -20.76
CA ASN A 221 -27.62 24.76 -21.36
C ASN A 221 -27.45 24.64 -22.87
N ILE A 222 -27.99 23.56 -23.44
CA ILE A 222 -28.13 23.39 -24.88
C ILE A 222 -29.20 24.41 -25.29
N ALA A 223 -28.77 25.56 -25.80
CA ALA A 223 -29.65 26.62 -26.30
C ALA A 223 -30.40 26.22 -27.59
N GLU A 224 -30.12 25.04 -28.14
CA GLU A 224 -30.79 24.53 -29.32
C GLU A 224 -32.03 23.73 -28.93
N ALA A 225 -33.17 24.12 -29.51
CA ALA A 225 -34.40 23.34 -29.44
C ALA A 225 -34.11 21.89 -29.85
N PRO A 226 -34.63 20.89 -29.10
CA PRO A 226 -34.31 19.49 -29.34
C PRO A 226 -34.65 19.13 -30.79
N THR A 227 -33.64 18.78 -31.59
CA THR A 227 -33.86 18.27 -32.94
C THR A 227 -34.68 16.99 -32.84
N ALA A 228 -35.71 16.88 -33.69
CA ALA A 228 -36.68 15.78 -33.69
C ALA A 228 -36.04 14.42 -33.41
N VAL A 229 -36.57 13.72 -32.41
CA VAL A 229 -36.11 12.39 -32.00
C VAL A 229 -36.35 11.42 -33.14
N THR A 230 -35.29 11.09 -33.89
CA THR A 230 -35.34 10.03 -34.89
C THR A 230 -34.97 8.68 -34.25
N PRO A 231 -35.58 7.56 -34.66
CA PRO A 231 -35.33 6.23 -34.10
C PRO A 231 -33.86 5.79 -34.07
N HIS A 232 -33.02 6.44 -34.89
CA HIS A 232 -31.59 6.15 -35.03
C HIS A 232 -30.70 6.77 -33.93
N LYS A 233 -31.19 7.73 -33.13
CA LYS A 233 -30.39 8.32 -32.03
C LYS A 233 -30.39 7.45 -30.76
N ILE A 234 -31.45 6.69 -30.50
CA ILE A 234 -31.56 5.78 -29.34
C ILE A 234 -30.69 4.52 -29.54
N SER A 235 -30.39 4.16 -30.78
CA SER A 235 -29.63 2.95 -31.13
C SER A 235 -28.13 3.05 -30.80
N ARG A 236 -27.57 4.25 -30.59
CA ARG A 236 -26.13 4.43 -30.33
C ARG A 236 -25.72 4.19 -28.88
N SER A 237 -26.65 4.19 -27.93
CA SER A 237 -26.38 3.95 -26.50
C SER A 237 -26.56 2.49 -26.07
N VAL A 238 -26.79 1.56 -27.02
CA VAL A 238 -26.89 0.13 -26.75
C VAL A 238 -25.81 -0.60 -27.56
N THR A 239 -24.58 -0.63 -27.05
CA THR A 239 -23.54 -1.49 -27.61
C THR A 239 -23.76 -2.93 -27.11
N GLY A 240 -24.31 -3.77 -27.98
CA GLY A 240 -24.43 -5.21 -27.80
C GLY A 240 -24.32 -5.97 -29.13
N LEU A 241 -23.08 -6.29 -29.51
CA LEU A 241 -22.58 -7.24 -30.52
C LEU A 241 -22.76 -6.90 -32.03
N PRO A 242 -21.69 -7.07 -32.85
CA PRO A 242 -21.75 -6.87 -34.29
C PRO A 242 -22.53 -8.01 -34.96
N GLN A 243 -23.60 -7.68 -35.67
CA GLN A 243 -24.25 -8.63 -36.58
C GLN A 243 -23.47 -8.70 -37.89
N VAL A 244 -22.99 -9.90 -38.21
CA VAL A 244 -22.50 -10.27 -39.55
C VAL A 244 -23.72 -10.40 -40.46
N PRO A 245 -23.74 -9.81 -41.67
CA PRO A 245 -24.90 -9.86 -42.55
C PRO A 245 -25.14 -11.28 -43.07
N GLU A 246 -26.39 -11.74 -42.88
CA GLU A 246 -26.93 -13.00 -43.41
C GLU A 246 -26.94 -12.98 -44.94
N HIS A 247 -26.19 -13.89 -45.56
CA HIS A 247 -26.49 -14.37 -46.90
C HIS A 247 -27.29 -15.68 -46.79
N THR A 248 -28.48 -15.66 -47.35
CA THR A 248 -29.42 -16.77 -47.53
C THR A 248 -28.77 -18.00 -48.17
N HIS A 249 -28.60 -19.09 -47.43
CA HIS A 249 -28.56 -20.45 -47.99
C HIS A 249 -29.21 -21.45 -47.01
N GLN A 250 -30.17 -22.21 -47.55
CA GLN A 250 -31.01 -23.19 -46.85
C GLN A 250 -30.20 -24.28 -46.15
N ALA A 251 -30.67 -24.70 -44.99
CA ALA A 251 -30.09 -25.78 -44.20
C ALA A 251 -30.36 -27.15 -44.84
N TYR A 252 -29.28 -27.84 -45.24
CA TYR A 252 -29.26 -29.30 -45.35
C TYR A 252 -28.00 -29.85 -44.67
N ILE A 253 -28.19 -30.59 -43.59
CA ILE A 253 -27.12 -31.30 -42.89
C ILE A 253 -27.07 -32.71 -43.45
N ILE A 254 -26.07 -33.01 -44.29
CA ILE A 254 -25.76 -34.38 -44.70
C ILE A 254 -24.75 -34.94 -43.70
N ARG A 255 -25.15 -35.94 -42.92
CA ARG A 255 -24.25 -36.66 -42.01
C ARG A 255 -23.38 -37.65 -42.80
N LYS A 256 -22.08 -37.72 -42.50
CA LYS A 256 -21.16 -38.72 -43.06
C LYS A 256 -21.68 -40.14 -42.80
N GLY A 257 -21.94 -40.91 -43.87
CA GLY A 257 -22.20 -42.36 -43.78
C GLY A 257 -23.30 -42.91 -44.70
N THR A 258 -24.15 -42.08 -45.31
CA THR A 258 -25.25 -42.58 -46.15
C THR A 258 -24.89 -42.54 -47.64
N ARG A 259 -24.70 -43.72 -48.24
CA ARG A 259 -24.68 -43.90 -49.72
C ARG A 259 -26.12 -43.95 -50.21
N ALA A 260 -26.47 -43.14 -51.21
CA ALA A 260 -27.71 -43.30 -51.95
C ALA A 260 -27.48 -44.23 -53.15
N TRP A 261 -28.30 -45.28 -53.26
CA TRP A 261 -28.50 -46.01 -54.51
C TRP A 261 -29.40 -45.19 -55.44
N ALA A 262 -29.16 -45.32 -56.74
CA ALA A 262 -30.11 -44.95 -57.79
C ALA A 262 -31.24 -45.98 -57.87
#